data_AF-A0A4R1WR98-F1
#
_entry.id   AF-A0A4R1WR98-F1
#
_cell.length_a   1.000
_cell.length_b   1.000
_cell.length_c   1.000
_cell.angle_alpha   90.00
_cell.angle_beta   90.00
_cell.angle_gamma   90.00
#
_symmetry.space_group_name_H-M   'P 1'
#
loop_
_entity.id
_entity.type
_entity.pdbx_description
1 polymer ?
#
loop_
_entity_poly.entity_id
_entity_poly.type
_entity_poly.pdbx_seq_one_letter_code
_entity_poly.pdbx_strand_id
1 'polypeptide(L)'
;MTALERWHVGPWTTRGTLPGEPLEPGRKRTPDELSFDVVGLARILGRRLSGREELQVRLWQNELRPTHTRRCGVHTLADPDSSRLLAETAQEALAWLASRAPEGYEFTLTDAVYLRPLTELTAETVTVDAIVQLAAERGDALPADRLAASHVRRSSAGEWFAGDAVCNWSGPYPTAEEAADAIRAARVELTNQLTQVGHSDLAATFPRWSDVHVEPAA
;
A
#
# COMPACT_ATOMS: atom_id res chain seq x y z
N MET A 1 -18.40 -6.66 10.69
CA MET A 1 -16.93 -6.52 10.77
C MET A 1 -16.51 -5.85 9.49
N THR A 2 -16.40 -4.53 9.49
CA THR A 2 -16.21 -3.71 8.30
C THR A 2 -14.86 -2.99 8.37
N ALA A 3 -14.14 -3.07 7.25
CA ALA A 3 -13.08 -2.19 6.76
C ALA A 3 -11.69 -2.21 7.43
N LEU A 4 -10.70 -2.63 6.62
CA LEU A 4 -9.85 -1.68 5.90
C LEU A 4 -9.93 -2.05 4.41
N GLU A 5 -10.96 -1.59 3.70
CA GLU A 5 -11.01 -1.68 2.24
C GLU A 5 -10.44 -0.40 1.66
N ARG A 6 -9.11 -0.32 1.63
CA ARG A 6 -8.40 0.41 0.60
C ARG A 6 -6.91 0.13 0.62
N TRP A 7 -6.42 -0.30 -0.52
CA TRP A 7 -5.06 -0.75 -0.72
C TRP A 7 -4.34 0.22 -1.63
N HIS A 8 -3.90 1.33 -1.03
CA HIS A 8 -2.86 2.17 -1.58
C HIS A 8 -1.87 2.41 -0.44
N VAL A 9 -0.73 1.71 -0.44
CA VAL A 9 0.27 1.87 0.62
C VAL A 9 1.63 2.22 0.00
N GLY A 10 1.75 3.51 -0.35
CA GLY A 10 3.02 4.23 -0.37
C GLY A 10 3.59 4.37 1.06
N PRO A 11 4.78 4.99 1.25
CA PRO A 11 5.60 4.79 2.43
C PRO A 11 4.89 5.26 3.69
N TRP A 12 4.39 4.31 4.48
CA TRP A 12 3.84 4.52 5.81
C TRP A 12 4.95 4.85 6.83
N THR A 13 6.17 4.42 6.50
CA THR A 13 7.38 4.71 7.22
C THR A 13 8.29 5.46 6.25
N THR A 14 8.77 6.64 6.62
CA THR A 14 9.85 7.29 5.85
C THR A 14 11.07 6.37 5.84
N ARG A 15 11.81 6.37 4.72
CA ARG A 15 13.03 5.57 4.46
C ARG A 15 13.76 5.10 5.73
N GLY A 16 13.88 3.79 5.89
CA GLY A 16 14.71 3.13 6.87
C GLY A 16 16.19 3.18 6.53
N THR A 17 17.03 2.92 7.54
CA THR A 17 18.47 2.77 7.38
C THR A 17 18.77 1.35 6.90
N LEU A 18 19.42 1.22 5.74
CA LEU A 18 19.80 -0.09 5.19
C LEU A 18 21.01 -0.69 5.96
N PRO A 19 21.19 -2.02 5.93
CA PRO A 19 22.39 -2.66 6.48
C PRO A 19 23.67 -2.06 5.88
N GLY A 20 24.58 -1.59 6.73
CA GLY A 20 25.84 -0.96 6.32
C GLY A 20 25.76 0.54 6.01
N GLU A 21 24.57 1.13 5.96
CA GLU A 21 24.44 2.59 5.93
C GLU A 21 24.71 3.19 7.34
N PRO A 22 25.29 4.41 7.40
CA PRO A 22 25.35 5.13 8.66
C PRO A 22 23.94 5.48 9.15
N LEU A 23 23.70 5.30 10.45
CA LEU A 23 22.46 5.74 11.08
C LEU A 23 22.36 7.27 10.99
N GLU A 24 21.26 7.78 10.47
CA GLU A 24 20.97 9.22 10.34
C GLU A 24 19.71 9.60 11.16
N PRO A 25 19.85 9.75 12.50
CA PRO A 25 18.73 10.01 13.38
C PRO A 25 17.90 11.23 13.00
N GLY A 26 16.57 11.09 13.06
CA GLY A 26 15.63 12.16 12.74
C GLY A 26 15.46 12.44 11.24
N ARG A 27 16.19 11.74 10.37
CA ARG A 27 16.00 11.75 8.91
C ARG A 27 15.53 10.40 8.38
N LYS A 28 16.08 9.30 8.93
CA LYS A 28 15.74 7.93 8.57
C LYS A 28 15.37 7.14 9.82
N ARG A 29 14.49 6.14 9.67
CA ARG A 29 14.19 5.17 10.74
C ARG A 29 15.38 4.24 10.97
N THR A 30 15.60 3.81 12.20
CA THR A 30 16.50 2.69 12.50
C THR A 30 15.89 1.37 12.01
N PRO A 31 16.69 0.30 11.81
CA PRO A 31 16.15 -1.02 11.47
C PRO A 31 15.11 -1.52 12.47
N ASP A 32 15.33 -1.31 13.78
CA ASP A 32 14.39 -1.71 14.82
C ASP A 32 13.05 -0.95 14.72
N GLU A 33 13.10 0.36 14.46
CA GLU A 33 11.88 1.16 14.23
C GLU A 33 11.09 0.63 13.03
N LEU A 34 11.76 0.28 11.93
CA LEU A 34 11.09 -0.29 10.74
C LEU A 34 10.47 -1.65 11.03
N SER A 35 11.20 -2.56 11.69
CA SER A 35 10.69 -3.86 12.11
C SER A 35 9.45 -3.72 13.01
N PHE A 36 9.49 -2.76 13.94
CA PHE A 36 8.36 -2.46 14.81
C PHE A 36 7.12 -1.98 14.03
N ASP A 37 7.31 -1.10 13.04
CA ASP A 37 6.21 -0.60 12.21
C ASP A 37 5.52 -1.71 11.41
N VAL A 38 6.28 -2.71 10.93
CA VAL A 38 5.72 -3.91 10.25
C VAL A 38 4.78 -4.69 11.18
N VAL A 39 5.21 -4.92 12.42
CA VAL A 39 4.39 -5.59 13.45
C VAL A 39 3.13 -4.77 13.74
N GLY A 40 3.27 -3.44 13.84
CA GLY A 40 2.17 -2.51 14.03
C GLY A 40 1.13 -2.58 12.91
N LEU A 41 1.57 -2.57 11.65
CA LEU A 41 0.71 -2.68 10.48
C LEU A 41 -0.07 -4.00 10.45
N ALA A 42 0.62 -5.13 10.66
CA ALA A 42 -0.03 -6.43 10.71
C ALA A 42 -1.13 -6.48 11.79
N ARG A 43 -0.88 -5.88 12.97
CA ARG A 43 -1.87 -5.81 14.05
C ARG A 43 -3.07 -4.94 13.69
N ILE A 44 -2.86 -3.78 13.05
CA ILE A 44 -3.93 -2.90 12.57
C ILE A 44 -4.81 -3.61 11.54
N LEU A 45 -4.20 -4.41 10.67
CA LEU A 45 -4.89 -5.22 9.67
C LEU A 45 -5.49 -6.52 10.23
N GLY A 46 -5.39 -6.75 11.54
CA GLY A 46 -6.14 -7.79 12.25
C GLY A 46 -5.33 -9.02 12.65
N ARG A 47 -4.00 -9.04 12.46
CA ARG A 47 -3.14 -10.08 13.06
C ARG A 47 -3.29 -10.01 14.57
N ARG A 48 -3.79 -11.10 15.17
CA ARG A 48 -3.90 -11.21 16.62
C ARG A 48 -2.58 -11.68 17.22
N LEU A 49 -2.22 -11.08 18.35
CA LEU A 49 -1.08 -11.45 19.16
C LEU A 49 -1.57 -12.12 20.44
N SER A 50 -0.80 -13.07 20.96
CA SER A 50 -0.99 -13.63 22.30
C SER A 50 -0.71 -12.59 23.38
N GLY A 51 -1.15 -12.84 24.61
CA GLY A 51 -0.89 -11.94 25.74
C GLY A 51 0.61 -11.69 25.99
N ARG A 52 1.46 -12.70 25.76
CA ARG A 52 2.91 -12.56 25.88
C ARG A 52 3.49 -11.67 24.79
N GLU A 53 3.06 -11.87 23.54
CA GLU A 53 3.50 -11.05 22.42
C GLU A 53 3.05 -9.60 22.56
N GLU A 54 1.83 -9.33 23.05
CA GLU A 54 1.37 -7.97 23.31
C GLU A 54 2.21 -7.27 24.38
N LEU A 55 2.60 -7.98 25.45
CA LEU A 55 3.50 -7.44 26.46
C LEU A 55 4.87 -7.11 25.84
N GLN A 56 5.40 -8.01 25.01
CA GLN A 56 6.68 -7.80 24.33
C GLN A 56 6.63 -6.59 23.38
N VAL A 57 5.56 -6.45 22.59
CA VAL A 57 5.34 -5.28 21.72
C VAL A 57 5.28 -3.99 22.54
N ARG A 58 4.63 -3.98 23.70
CA ARG A 58 4.60 -2.82 24.59
C ARG A 58 5.98 -2.47 25.16
N LEU A 59 6.82 -3.46 25.45
CA LEU A 59 8.20 -3.22 25.88
C LEU A 59 9.01 -2.54 24.77
N TRP A 60 8.97 -3.09 23.55
CA TRP A 60 9.61 -2.47 22.39
C TRP A 60 9.06 -1.06 22.12
N GLN A 61 7.75 -0.85 22.22
CA GLN A 61 7.13 0.48 22.09
C GLN A 61 7.66 1.49 23.12
N ASN A 62 7.87 1.06 24.36
CA ASN A 62 8.38 1.92 25.42
C ASN A 62 9.85 2.27 25.17
N GLU A 63 10.64 1.32 24.71
CA GLU A 63 12.06 1.52 24.38
C GLU A 63 12.25 2.38 23.13
N LEU A 64 11.38 2.24 22.13
CA LEU A 64 11.41 2.97 20.86
C LEU A 64 10.56 4.26 20.87
N ARG A 65 9.97 4.65 22.01
CA ARG A 65 8.94 5.71 22.06
C ARG A 65 9.47 7.10 21.65
N PRO A 66 8.77 7.84 20.77
CA PRO A 66 9.17 9.19 20.34
C PRO A 66 9.15 10.29 21.41
N THR A 67 8.58 10.04 22.59
CA THR A 67 8.28 11.06 23.62
C THR A 67 9.18 11.01 24.85
N HIS A 68 10.15 10.10 24.91
CA HIS A 68 11.22 10.22 25.89
C HIS A 68 12.03 11.49 25.56
N THR A 69 12.60 12.19 26.54
CA THR A 69 13.43 13.41 26.33
C THR A 69 14.72 13.17 25.50
N ARG A 70 14.85 11.98 24.90
CA ARG A 70 15.96 11.53 24.07
C ARG A 70 15.45 11.44 22.62
N ARG A 71 16.25 11.94 21.68
CA ARG A 71 15.87 12.14 20.27
C ARG A 71 15.32 10.85 19.63
N CYS A 72 14.12 10.92 19.06
CA CYS A 72 13.54 9.88 18.21
C CYS A 72 14.52 9.53 17.07
N GLY A 73 14.67 8.23 16.74
CA GLY A 73 15.54 7.75 15.67
C GLY A 73 17.02 7.56 16.03
N VAL A 74 17.42 7.66 17.30
CA VAL A 74 18.79 7.31 17.77
C VAL A 74 18.80 5.96 18.51
N HIS A 75 17.64 5.33 18.71
CA HIS A 75 17.51 4.14 19.54
C HIS A 75 17.52 2.88 18.68
N THR A 76 18.61 2.13 18.78
CA THR A 76 18.58 0.67 18.65
C THR A 76 18.09 0.11 19.99
N LEU A 77 17.41 -1.04 20.00
CA LEU A 77 17.18 -1.76 21.24
C LEU A 77 18.55 -2.00 21.91
N ALA A 78 18.62 -1.81 23.22
CA ALA A 78 19.91 -1.87 23.93
C ALA A 78 20.46 -3.31 24.00
N ASP A 79 19.55 -4.28 23.94
CA ASP A 79 19.84 -5.70 24.00
C ASP A 79 19.79 -6.32 22.58
N PRO A 80 20.91 -6.90 22.09
CA PRO A 80 20.95 -7.58 20.81
C PRO A 80 19.97 -8.77 20.69
N ASP A 81 19.64 -9.45 21.79
CA ASP A 81 18.65 -10.53 21.78
C ASP A 81 17.24 -9.98 21.51
N SER A 82 16.91 -8.83 22.10
CA SER A 82 15.66 -8.11 21.86
C SER A 82 15.55 -7.58 20.43
N SER A 83 16.63 -7.06 19.83
CA SER A 83 16.67 -6.71 18.40
C SER A 83 16.46 -7.92 17.50
N ARG A 84 17.09 -9.06 17.80
CA ARG A 84 16.90 -10.29 17.02
C ARG A 84 15.45 -10.77 17.09
N LEU A 85 14.88 -10.81 18.28
CA LEU A 85 13.49 -11.23 18.48
C LEU A 85 12.50 -10.31 17.76
N LEU A 86 12.75 -8.99 17.77
CA LEU A 86 11.94 -8.04 17.02
C LEU A 86 12.03 -8.27 15.51
N ALA A 87 13.24 -8.50 14.99
CA ALA A 87 13.44 -8.80 13.57
C ALA A 87 12.72 -10.09 13.14
N GLU A 88 12.82 -11.16 13.93
CA GLU A 88 12.10 -12.42 13.71
C GLU A 88 10.58 -12.20 13.70
N THR A 89 10.07 -11.48 14.70
CA THR A 89 8.64 -11.16 14.81
C THR A 89 8.15 -10.31 13.63
N ALA A 90 8.98 -9.39 13.14
CA ALA A 90 8.68 -8.57 11.96
C ALA A 90 8.65 -9.41 10.67
N GLN A 91 9.53 -10.40 10.53
CA GLN A 91 9.49 -11.34 9.40
C GLN A 91 8.22 -12.19 9.41
N GLU A 92 7.80 -12.68 10.57
CA GLU A 92 6.52 -13.38 10.72
C GLU A 92 5.33 -12.48 10.38
N ALA A 93 5.36 -11.23 10.85
CA ALA A 93 4.34 -10.24 10.54
C ALA A 93 4.29 -9.93 9.03
N LEU A 94 5.45 -9.79 8.36
CA LEU A 94 5.53 -9.58 6.92
C LEU A 94 5.01 -10.78 6.13
N ALA A 95 5.36 -12.01 6.52
CA ALA A 95 4.83 -13.22 5.91
C ALA A 95 3.30 -13.31 6.06
N TRP A 96 2.78 -12.91 7.23
CA TRP A 96 1.35 -12.82 7.45
C TRP A 96 0.69 -11.75 6.55
N LEU A 97 1.31 -10.57 6.41
CA LEU A 97 0.85 -9.52 5.50
C LEU A 97 0.82 -10.01 4.05
N ALA A 98 1.90 -10.67 3.59
CA ALA A 98 1.99 -11.22 2.24
C ALA A 98 0.86 -12.22 1.96
N SER A 99 0.48 -13.05 2.93
CA SER A 99 -0.67 -13.98 2.79
C SER A 99 -2.04 -13.29 2.68
N ARG A 100 -2.09 -11.99 2.97
CA ARG A 100 -3.29 -11.13 2.93
C ARG A 100 -3.21 -10.07 1.84
N ALA A 101 -2.16 -10.07 1.03
CA ALA A 101 -2.05 -9.13 -0.08
C ALA A 101 -3.27 -9.29 -1.01
N PRO A 102 -3.87 -8.18 -1.46
CA PRO A 102 -4.91 -8.24 -2.48
C PRO A 102 -4.38 -8.89 -3.74
N GLU A 103 -5.28 -9.48 -4.52
CA GLU A 103 -4.91 -10.07 -5.80
C GLU A 103 -4.26 -9.03 -6.72
N GLY A 104 -3.15 -9.41 -7.35
CA GLY A 104 -2.36 -8.51 -8.21
C GLY A 104 -1.49 -7.51 -7.45
N TYR A 105 -1.35 -7.64 -6.13
CA TYR A 105 -0.47 -6.83 -5.29
C TYR A 105 0.46 -7.68 -4.43
N GLU A 106 1.56 -7.07 -3.98
CA GLU A 106 2.47 -7.66 -3.00
C GLU A 106 2.89 -6.66 -1.93
N PHE A 107 3.09 -7.16 -0.71
CA PHE A 107 3.81 -6.41 0.31
C PHE A 107 5.31 -6.62 0.14
N THR A 108 6.05 -5.51 -0.06
CA THR A 108 7.51 -5.54 -0.13
C THR A 108 8.11 -4.73 1.00
N LEU A 109 9.12 -5.31 1.66
CA LEU A 109 9.94 -4.64 2.65
C LEU A 109 11.24 -4.22 1.97
N THR A 110 11.41 -2.92 1.79
CA THR A 110 12.64 -2.32 1.26
C THR A 110 13.25 -1.41 2.32
N ASP A 111 13.24 -0.10 2.12
CA ASP A 111 13.46 0.89 3.16
C ASP A 111 12.17 1.28 3.90
N ALA A 112 11.01 0.94 3.33
CA ALA A 112 9.70 0.98 3.98
C ALA A 112 8.91 -0.28 3.62
N VAL A 113 7.78 -0.48 4.30
CA VAL A 113 6.78 -1.44 3.85
C VAL A 113 5.91 -0.76 2.81
N TYR A 114 5.88 -1.33 1.61
CA TYR A 114 5.02 -0.90 0.52
C TYR A 114 4.03 -2.00 0.17
N LEU A 115 2.84 -1.60 -0.25
CA LEU A 115 1.98 -2.45 -1.07
C LEU A 115 2.15 -1.99 -2.52
N ARG A 116 2.69 -2.86 -3.37
CA ARG A 116 2.99 -2.54 -4.76
C ARG A 116 2.17 -3.43 -5.70
N PRO A 117 1.77 -2.91 -6.87
CA PRO A 117 1.15 -3.76 -7.88
C PRO A 117 2.18 -4.73 -8.45
N LEU A 118 1.75 -5.97 -8.73
CA LEU A 118 2.57 -6.95 -9.43
C LEU A 118 2.65 -6.55 -10.92
N THR A 119 3.87 -6.44 -11.44
CA THR A 119 4.12 -6.00 -12.82
C THR A 119 4.27 -7.16 -13.82
N GLU A 120 4.03 -8.39 -13.37
CA GLU A 120 4.05 -9.59 -14.22
C GLU A 120 2.80 -9.62 -15.13
N LEU A 121 2.98 -9.25 -16.40
CA LEU A 121 1.89 -9.19 -17.37
C LEU A 121 1.28 -10.56 -17.70
N THR A 122 1.91 -11.66 -17.28
CA THR A 122 1.37 -13.02 -17.45
C THR A 122 0.49 -13.48 -16.28
N ALA A 123 0.38 -12.69 -15.20
CA ALA A 123 -0.48 -13.02 -14.05
C ALA A 123 -1.97 -13.15 -14.44
N GLU A 124 -2.73 -13.95 -13.69
CA GLU A 124 -4.16 -14.13 -13.93
C GLU A 124 -4.94 -12.81 -13.84
N THR A 125 -4.59 -11.99 -12.85
CA THR A 125 -5.11 -10.64 -12.66
C THR A 125 -3.97 -9.62 -12.76
N VAL A 126 -4.19 -8.57 -13.55
CA VAL A 126 -3.27 -7.45 -13.73
C VAL A 126 -3.94 -6.19 -13.21
N THR A 127 -3.34 -5.50 -12.25
CA THR A 127 -3.95 -4.29 -11.70
C THR A 127 -3.77 -3.12 -12.65
N VAL A 128 -4.73 -2.18 -12.67
CA VAL A 128 -4.58 -0.96 -13.48
C VAL A 128 -3.37 -0.15 -13.00
N ASP A 129 -3.09 -0.17 -11.70
CA ASP A 129 -1.89 0.41 -11.10
C ASP A 129 -0.59 -0.17 -11.68
N ALA A 130 -0.52 -1.49 -11.93
CA ALA A 130 0.62 -2.11 -12.62
C ALA A 130 0.81 -1.53 -14.03
N ILE A 131 -0.30 -1.33 -14.76
CA ILE A 131 -0.28 -0.82 -16.12
C ILE A 131 0.16 0.63 -16.17
N VAL A 132 -0.38 1.47 -15.29
CA VAL A 132 0.03 2.89 -15.16
C VAL A 132 1.50 2.96 -14.78
N GLN A 133 1.96 2.14 -13.83
CA GLN A 133 3.37 2.11 -13.43
C GLN A 133 4.27 1.72 -14.60
N LEU A 134 3.96 0.64 -15.32
CA LEU A 134 4.76 0.17 -16.45
C LEU A 134 4.78 1.17 -17.62
N ALA A 135 3.66 1.84 -17.90
CA ALA A 135 3.62 2.91 -18.91
C ALA A 135 4.51 4.10 -18.50
N ALA A 136 4.44 4.52 -17.24
CA ALA A 136 5.27 5.59 -16.69
C ALA A 136 6.76 5.26 -16.71
N GLU A 137 7.15 4.02 -16.38
CA GLU A 137 8.53 3.53 -16.47
C GLU A 137 9.07 3.55 -17.91
N ARG A 138 8.18 3.42 -18.91
CA ARG A 138 8.51 3.54 -20.34
C ARG A 138 8.52 4.99 -20.84
N GLY A 139 8.18 5.96 -19.99
CA GLY A 139 8.23 7.38 -20.29
C GLY A 139 6.91 8.03 -20.69
N ASP A 140 5.79 7.30 -20.60
CA ASP A 140 4.47 7.80 -20.96
C ASP A 140 3.64 8.13 -19.72
N ALA A 141 2.96 9.27 -19.74
CA ALA A 141 1.95 9.65 -18.75
C ALA A 141 0.64 9.87 -19.49
N LEU A 142 -0.31 8.95 -19.31
CA LEU A 142 -1.53 8.93 -20.11
C LEU A 142 -2.64 9.68 -19.38
N PRO A 143 -3.43 10.53 -20.07
CA PRO A 143 -4.48 11.32 -19.44
C PRO A 143 -5.51 10.50 -18.66
N ALA A 144 -5.80 9.27 -19.10
CA ALA A 144 -6.81 8.41 -18.48
C ALA A 144 -6.32 7.69 -17.20
N ASP A 145 -5.00 7.63 -16.95
CA ASP A 145 -4.38 6.80 -15.90
C ASP A 145 -5.06 6.93 -14.54
N ARG A 146 -5.24 8.18 -14.08
CA ARG A 146 -5.74 8.48 -12.73
C ARG A 146 -7.18 8.04 -12.54
N LEU A 147 -8.04 8.31 -13.52
CA LEU A 147 -9.44 7.92 -13.43
C LEU A 147 -9.61 6.41 -13.65
N ALA A 148 -8.79 5.78 -14.50
CA ALA A 148 -8.83 4.34 -14.75
C ALA A 148 -8.39 3.51 -13.51
N ALA A 149 -7.42 4.02 -12.75
CA ALA A 149 -6.94 3.43 -11.49
C ALA A 149 -7.78 3.80 -10.26
N SER A 150 -8.86 4.57 -10.44
CA SER A 150 -9.71 5.00 -9.32
C SER A 150 -10.58 3.87 -8.76
N HIS A 151 -11.16 4.13 -7.58
CA HIS A 151 -12.21 3.33 -6.98
C HIS A 151 -13.48 4.17 -6.79
N VAL A 152 -14.62 3.51 -6.51
CA VAL A 152 -15.84 4.21 -6.15
C VAL A 152 -15.88 4.45 -4.65
N ARG A 153 -16.11 5.70 -4.25
CA ARG A 153 -16.25 6.14 -2.86
C ARG A 153 -17.59 6.76 -2.58
N ARG A 154 -17.97 6.71 -1.30
CA ARG A 154 -19.02 7.56 -0.76
C ARG A 154 -18.45 8.68 0.11
N SER A 155 -18.87 9.92 -0.13
CA SER A 155 -18.54 11.04 0.76
C SER A 155 -19.33 10.97 2.06
N SER A 156 -18.90 11.71 3.08
CA SER A 156 -19.66 11.86 4.33
C SER A 156 -21.03 12.53 4.13
N ALA A 157 -21.22 13.26 3.03
CA ALA A 157 -22.51 13.84 2.63
C ALA A 157 -23.40 12.84 1.87
N GLY A 158 -22.91 11.62 1.61
CA GLY A 158 -23.65 10.54 0.96
C GLY A 158 -23.53 10.51 -0.57
N GLU A 159 -22.71 11.37 -1.17
CA GLU A 159 -22.50 11.47 -2.62
C GLU A 159 -21.45 10.46 -3.12
N TRP A 160 -21.53 10.04 -4.38
CA TRP A 160 -20.62 9.05 -4.97
C TRP A 160 -19.54 9.69 -5.83
N PHE A 161 -18.30 9.23 -5.72
CA PHE A 161 -17.17 9.76 -6.47
C PHE A 161 -16.31 8.64 -7.05
N ALA A 162 -15.73 8.88 -8.22
CA ALA A 162 -14.60 8.11 -8.73
C ALA A 162 -13.32 8.79 -8.25
N GLY A 163 -12.59 8.13 -7.35
CA GLY A 163 -11.45 8.74 -6.68
C GLY A 163 -10.62 7.76 -5.87
N ASP A 164 -9.58 8.28 -5.23
CA ASP A 164 -8.77 7.58 -4.24
C ASP A 164 -8.96 8.20 -2.84
N ALA A 165 -8.14 7.77 -1.87
CA ALA A 165 -8.20 8.26 -0.49
C ALA A 165 -7.93 9.78 -0.37
N VAL A 166 -7.10 10.31 -1.26
CA VAL A 166 -6.45 11.62 -1.22
C VAL A 166 -7.12 12.60 -2.18
N CYS A 167 -7.62 12.12 -3.32
CA CYS A 167 -8.17 12.96 -4.37
C CYS A 167 -9.43 12.38 -5.00
N ASN A 168 -10.39 13.25 -5.29
CA ASN A 168 -11.54 12.94 -6.14
C ASN A 168 -11.17 13.27 -7.58
N TRP A 169 -11.28 12.31 -8.48
CA TRP A 169 -10.95 12.49 -9.90
C TRP A 169 -12.18 12.84 -10.73
N SER A 170 -13.35 12.37 -10.33
CA SER A 170 -14.63 12.72 -10.97
C SER A 170 -15.84 12.54 -10.05
N GLY A 171 -16.92 13.25 -10.36
CA GLY A 171 -18.19 13.27 -9.62
C GLY A 171 -18.57 14.67 -9.11
N PRO A 172 -19.62 14.79 -8.27
CA PRO A 172 -20.42 13.70 -7.70
C PRO A 172 -21.29 12.98 -8.74
N TYR A 173 -21.50 11.68 -8.54
CA TYR A 173 -22.41 10.83 -9.31
C TYR A 173 -23.69 10.53 -8.51
N PRO A 174 -24.84 10.36 -9.19
CA PRO A 174 -26.09 9.97 -8.55
C PRO A 174 -26.03 8.61 -7.85
N THR A 175 -25.32 7.63 -8.43
CA THR A 175 -25.22 6.26 -7.91
C THR A 175 -23.78 5.76 -7.90
N ALA A 176 -23.52 4.72 -7.08
CA ALA A 176 -22.23 4.03 -7.07
C ALA A 176 -21.93 3.37 -8.42
N GLU A 177 -22.95 2.86 -9.11
CA GLU A 177 -22.77 2.23 -10.43
C GLU A 177 -22.38 3.25 -11.50
N GLU A 178 -22.98 4.45 -11.49
CA GLU A 178 -22.58 5.52 -12.41
C GLU A 178 -21.14 6.00 -12.18
N ALA A 179 -20.69 6.02 -10.92
CA ALA A 179 -19.29 6.27 -10.62
C ALA A 179 -18.39 5.12 -11.13
N ALA A 180 -18.84 3.86 -11.02
CA ALA A 180 -18.11 2.71 -11.53
C ALA A 180 -18.03 2.73 -13.07
N ASP A 181 -19.11 3.09 -13.75
CA ASP A 181 -19.17 3.23 -15.21
C ASP A 181 -18.20 4.28 -15.73
N ALA A 182 -18.03 5.39 -15.04
CA ALA A 182 -17.02 6.39 -15.40
C ALA A 182 -15.60 5.83 -15.33
N ILE A 183 -15.30 4.99 -14.33
CA ILE A 183 -14.00 4.32 -14.19
C ILE A 183 -13.82 3.28 -15.31
N ARG A 184 -14.86 2.49 -15.62
CA ARG A 184 -14.83 1.52 -16.73
C ARG A 184 -14.60 2.20 -18.07
N ALA A 185 -15.27 3.33 -18.31
CA ALA A 185 -15.06 4.14 -19.51
C ALA A 185 -13.62 4.68 -19.59
N ALA A 186 -13.06 5.15 -18.46
CA ALA A 186 -11.67 5.57 -18.39
C ALA A 186 -10.68 4.42 -18.66
N ARG A 187 -11.00 3.18 -18.24
CA ARG A 187 -10.19 2.00 -18.54
C ARG A 187 -10.20 1.61 -20.03
N VAL A 188 -11.35 1.75 -20.69
CA VAL A 188 -11.44 1.59 -22.15
C VAL A 188 -10.59 2.65 -22.85
N GLU A 189 -10.70 3.90 -22.41
CA GLU A 189 -9.90 5.00 -22.97
C GLU A 189 -8.40 4.80 -22.72
N LEU A 190 -8.00 4.32 -21.53
CA LEU A 190 -6.62 3.97 -21.23
C LEU A 190 -6.09 2.90 -22.20
N THR A 191 -6.89 1.89 -22.52
CA THR A 191 -6.53 0.84 -23.49
C THR A 191 -6.27 1.42 -24.88
N ASN A 192 -7.11 2.37 -25.32
CA ASN A 192 -6.92 3.08 -26.59
C ASN A 192 -5.62 3.90 -26.57
N GLN A 193 -5.38 4.64 -25.49
CA GLN A 193 -4.18 5.48 -25.32
C GLN A 193 -2.90 4.63 -25.32
N LEU A 194 -2.89 3.51 -24.57
CA LEU A 194 -1.78 2.55 -24.56
C LEU A 194 -1.47 2.02 -25.96
N THR A 195 -2.49 1.68 -26.73
CA THR A 195 -2.32 1.22 -28.12
C THR A 195 -1.75 2.33 -29.01
N GLN A 196 -2.21 3.57 -28.85
CA GLN A 196 -1.76 4.72 -29.64
C GLN A 196 -0.29 5.08 -29.38
N VAL A 197 0.18 4.94 -28.13
CA VAL A 197 1.60 5.19 -27.78
C VAL A 197 2.50 3.97 -27.99
N GLY A 198 1.96 2.85 -28.50
CA GLY A 198 2.73 1.66 -28.88
C GLY A 198 2.87 0.59 -27.79
N HIS A 199 2.20 0.72 -26.65
CA HIS A 199 2.16 -0.27 -25.56
C HIS A 199 1.01 -1.28 -25.74
N SER A 200 0.94 -1.90 -26.92
CA SER A 200 -0.10 -2.90 -27.24
C SER A 200 -0.04 -4.12 -26.32
N ASP A 201 1.13 -4.43 -25.76
CA ASP A 201 1.34 -5.49 -24.77
C ASP A 201 0.62 -5.17 -23.44
N LEU A 202 0.67 -3.91 -22.99
CA LEU A 202 -0.06 -3.45 -21.82
C LEU A 202 -1.57 -3.42 -22.11
N ALA A 203 -1.98 -2.88 -23.25
CA ALA A 203 -3.38 -2.83 -23.67
C ALA A 203 -4.02 -4.23 -23.77
N ALA A 204 -3.27 -5.23 -24.24
CA ALA A 204 -3.74 -6.61 -24.37
C ALA A 204 -4.11 -7.27 -23.03
N THR A 205 -3.67 -6.71 -21.89
CA THR A 205 -4.04 -7.22 -20.57
C THR A 205 -5.42 -6.78 -20.09
N PHE A 206 -6.12 -5.88 -20.81
CA PHE A 206 -7.44 -5.34 -20.43
C PHE A 206 -8.47 -6.37 -19.93
N PRO A 207 -8.62 -7.57 -20.56
CA PRO A 207 -9.57 -8.58 -20.08
C PRO A 207 -9.25 -9.16 -18.69
N ARG A 208 -8.02 -8.97 -18.19
CA ARG A 208 -7.53 -9.44 -16.88
C ARG A 208 -7.40 -8.30 -15.87
N TRP A 209 -7.90 -7.11 -16.20
CA TRP A 209 -7.85 -5.99 -15.27
C TRP A 209 -8.76 -6.25 -14.08
N SER A 210 -8.22 -6.06 -12.88
CA SER A 210 -8.97 -6.19 -11.62
C SER A 210 -10.26 -5.36 -11.68
N ASP A 211 -11.39 -5.89 -11.20
CA ASP A 211 -12.69 -5.19 -11.23
C ASP A 211 -12.67 -3.79 -10.56
N VAL A 212 -13.68 -2.97 -10.89
CA VAL A 212 -13.86 -1.68 -10.21
C VAL A 212 -14.36 -1.92 -8.79
N HIS A 213 -13.51 -1.62 -7.81
CA HIS A 213 -13.87 -1.72 -6.40
C HIS A 213 -14.87 -0.60 -6.02
N VAL A 214 -15.94 -0.99 -5.33
CA VAL A 214 -16.98 -0.10 -4.81
C VAL A 214 -16.98 -0.17 -3.30
N GLU A 215 -16.70 0.96 -2.62
CA GLU A 215 -16.78 1.04 -1.17
C GLU A 215 -18.20 0.65 -0.70
N PRO A 216 -18.33 -0.30 0.25
CA PRO A 216 -19.64 -0.72 0.74
C PRO A 216 -20.37 0.45 1.42
N ALA A 217 -21.68 0.55 1.19
CA ALA A 217 -22.52 1.50 1.88
C ALA A 217 -22.54 1.18 3.38
N ALA A 218 -22.01 2.08 4.20
CA ALA A 218 -22.13 2.03 5.66
C ALA A 218 -23.59 2.21 6.12
#